data_AF-A0A9W8ANF0-F1
#
_entry.id   AF-A0A9W8ANF0-F1
#
_cell.length_a   1.000
_cell.length_b   1.000
_cell.length_c   1.000
_cell.angle_alpha   90.00
_cell.angle_beta   90.00
_cell.angle_gamma   90.00
#
_symmetry.space_group_name_H-M   'P 1'
#
loop_
_entity.id
_entity.type
_entity.pdbx_description
1 polymer ?
#
loop_
_entity_poly.entity_id
_entity_poly.type
_entity_poly.pdbx_seq_one_letter_code
_entity_poly.pdbx_strand_id
1 'polypeptide(L)'
;MVQERQFEDGFKLALTNREVLLEVCQNVNPNTITTFDVILSQTTMVGIVSEMLVMLSQDTWMKLSWIQAMLVKLQRARIADKSALKAFLPKLLEELDQFRSTLTLPNAHQRPTSQQKMHKKWSDTIQTIRKLAQSFE
;
A
#
# COMPACT_ATOMS: atom_id res chain seq x y z
N MET A 1 0.39 -24.45 -3.90
CA MET A 1 -1.06 -24.33 -4.22
C MET A 1 -1.97 -24.17 -3.00
N VAL A 2 -1.87 -24.95 -1.90
CA VAL A 2 -2.80 -24.80 -0.74
C VAL A 2 -2.53 -23.53 0.10
N GLN A 3 -1.27 -23.12 0.28
CA GLN A 3 -0.93 -21.87 0.97
C GLN A 3 -1.25 -20.60 0.14
N GLU A 4 -1.35 -20.71 -1.18
CA GLU A 4 -1.57 -19.57 -2.09
C GLU A 4 -3.01 -19.04 -2.02
N ARG A 5 -4.01 -19.93 -1.96
CA ARG A 5 -5.43 -19.53 -1.82
C ARG A 5 -5.76 -19.01 -0.43
N GLN A 6 -5.06 -19.47 0.60
CA GLN A 6 -5.27 -19.04 1.99
C GLN A 6 -5.02 -17.54 2.18
N PHE A 7 -4.04 -16.96 1.49
CA PHE A 7 -3.80 -15.52 1.58
C PHE A 7 -4.88 -14.72 0.87
N GLU A 8 -5.23 -15.05 -0.37
CA GLU A 8 -6.27 -14.33 -1.12
C GLU A 8 -7.63 -14.39 -0.40
N ASP A 9 -8.04 -15.58 0.02
CA ASP A 9 -9.32 -15.77 0.73
C ASP A 9 -9.29 -15.09 2.11
N GLY A 10 -8.15 -15.18 2.83
CA GLY A 10 -7.94 -14.51 4.10
C GLY A 10 -8.03 -12.99 4.00
N PHE A 11 -7.37 -12.39 2.99
CA PHE A 11 -7.44 -10.94 2.77
C PHE A 11 -8.83 -10.51 2.28
N LYS A 12 -9.51 -11.30 1.45
CA LYS A 12 -10.89 -11.01 1.04
C LYS A 12 -11.83 -10.98 2.24
N LEU A 13 -11.71 -11.94 3.14
CA LEU A 13 -12.49 -11.95 4.38
C LEU A 13 -12.12 -10.76 5.27
N ALA A 14 -10.82 -10.49 5.45
CA ALA A 14 -10.35 -9.39 6.26
C ALA A 14 -10.79 -8.02 5.71
N LEU A 15 -10.91 -7.85 4.39
CA LEU A 15 -11.42 -6.62 3.78
C LEU A 15 -12.88 -6.31 4.13
N THR A 16 -13.65 -7.29 4.64
CA THR A 16 -15.01 -7.05 5.15
C THR A 16 -15.03 -6.43 6.55
N ASN A 17 -13.90 -6.49 7.29
CA ASN A 17 -13.76 -5.92 8.62
C ASN A 17 -12.37 -5.30 8.82
N ARG A 18 -12.35 -3.97 8.89
CA ARG A 18 -11.14 -3.17 9.03
C ARG A 18 -10.24 -3.55 10.21
N GLU A 19 -10.81 -3.94 11.35
CA GLU A 19 -10.03 -4.35 12.52
C GLU A 19 -9.29 -5.67 12.26
N VAL A 20 -9.96 -6.61 11.62
CA VAL A 20 -9.36 -7.89 11.20
C VAL A 20 -8.28 -7.67 10.16
N LEU A 21 -8.49 -6.75 9.21
CA LEU A 21 -7.45 -6.38 8.24
C LEU A 21 -6.21 -5.80 8.93
N LEU A 22 -6.39 -4.93 9.93
CA LEU A 22 -5.27 -4.41 10.71
C LEU A 22 -4.53 -5.52 11.44
N GLU A 23 -5.24 -6.42 12.10
CA GLU A 23 -4.64 -7.55 12.81
C GLU A 23 -3.81 -8.43 11.85
N VAL A 24 -4.35 -8.76 10.67
CA VAL A 24 -3.61 -9.50 9.64
C VAL A 24 -2.37 -8.73 9.21
N CYS A 25 -2.49 -7.43 8.94
CA CYS A 25 -1.39 -6.58 8.52
C CYS A 25 -0.32 -6.34 9.60
N GLN A 26 -0.67 -6.46 10.88
CA GLN A 26 0.27 -6.39 12.00
C GLN A 26 1.04 -7.71 12.18
N ASN A 27 0.39 -8.84 11.93
CA ASN A 27 0.98 -10.17 12.14
C ASN A 27 1.72 -10.71 10.90
N VAL A 28 1.51 -10.12 9.73
CA VAL A 28 2.17 -10.52 8.48
C VAL A 28 3.18 -9.47 8.04
N ASN A 29 4.39 -9.91 7.66
CA ASN A 29 5.36 -8.99 7.07
C ASN A 29 4.95 -8.67 5.61
N PRO A 30 4.79 -7.38 5.22
CA PRO A 30 4.43 -7.02 3.85
C PRO A 30 5.46 -7.49 2.80
N ASN A 31 6.72 -7.71 3.19
CA ASN A 31 7.72 -8.30 2.31
C ASN A 31 7.40 -9.74 1.93
N THR A 32 6.75 -10.51 2.82
CA THR A 32 6.29 -11.87 2.51
C THR A 32 5.38 -11.85 1.27
N ILE A 33 4.51 -10.85 1.16
CA ILE A 33 3.57 -10.74 0.04
C ILE A 33 4.28 -10.35 -1.28
N THR A 34 5.43 -9.68 -1.22
CA THR A 34 6.15 -9.23 -2.43
C THR A 34 7.30 -10.15 -2.86
N THR A 35 7.83 -10.97 -1.95
CA THR A 35 8.96 -11.87 -2.19
C THR A 35 8.54 -13.28 -2.56
N PHE A 36 7.44 -13.78 -2.00
CA PHE A 36 6.93 -15.12 -2.30
C PHE A 36 5.87 -15.10 -3.42
N ASP A 37 5.63 -16.27 -4.03
CA ASP A 37 4.58 -16.52 -5.04
C ASP A 37 3.16 -16.48 -4.45
N VAL A 38 2.88 -15.51 -3.59
CA VAL A 38 1.52 -15.21 -3.13
C VAL A 38 0.75 -14.66 -4.32
N ILE A 39 -0.39 -15.24 -4.65
CA ILE A 39 -1.24 -14.71 -5.72
C ILE A 39 -2.36 -13.92 -5.06
N LEU A 40 -2.40 -12.60 -5.30
CA LEU A 40 -3.50 -11.74 -4.89
C LEU A 40 -4.17 -11.18 -6.15
N SER A 41 -5.50 -11.06 -6.12
CA SER A 41 -6.21 -10.39 -7.22
C SER A 41 -5.98 -8.87 -7.17
N GLN A 42 -6.14 -8.20 -8.32
CA GLN A 42 -6.09 -6.74 -8.39
C GLN A 42 -7.09 -6.09 -7.43
N THR A 43 -8.31 -6.62 -7.36
CA THR A 43 -9.35 -6.11 -6.46
C THR A 43 -8.92 -6.20 -5.00
N THR A 44 -8.36 -7.34 -4.57
CA THR A 44 -7.85 -7.49 -3.20
C THR A 44 -6.73 -6.50 -2.91
N MET A 45 -5.73 -6.38 -3.81
CA MET A 45 -4.61 -5.47 -3.62
C MET A 45 -5.06 -4.00 -3.55
N VAL A 46 -5.97 -3.57 -4.42
CA VAL A 46 -6.53 -2.21 -4.41
C VAL A 46 -7.36 -1.98 -3.14
N GLY A 47 -8.17 -2.96 -2.73
CA GLY A 47 -8.94 -2.87 -1.48
C GLY A 47 -8.05 -2.66 -0.26
N ILE A 48 -6.95 -3.41 -0.15
CA ILE A 48 -5.97 -3.23 0.94
C ILE A 48 -5.38 -1.83 0.90
N VAL A 49 -4.98 -1.32 -0.26
CA VAL A 49 -4.43 0.03 -0.41
C VAL A 49 -5.44 1.08 0.07
N SER A 50 -6.69 0.98 -0.36
CA SER A 50 -7.76 1.91 0.02
C SER A 50 -8.02 1.91 1.53
N GLU A 51 -8.15 0.73 2.14
CA GLU A 51 -8.38 0.64 3.58
C GLU A 51 -7.19 1.17 4.40
N MET A 52 -5.96 0.86 4.00
CA MET A 52 -4.76 1.38 4.66
C MET A 52 -4.65 2.90 4.58
N LEU A 53 -5.08 3.48 3.46
CA LEU A 53 -5.09 4.93 3.25
C LEU A 53 -6.13 5.63 4.12
N VAL A 54 -7.33 5.06 4.28
CA VAL A 54 -8.34 5.59 5.22
C VAL A 54 -7.81 5.60 6.65
N MET A 55 -6.99 4.60 7.02
CA MET A 55 -6.47 4.44 8.38
C MET A 55 -5.12 5.12 8.64
N LEU A 56 -4.61 5.91 7.69
CA LEU A 56 -3.22 6.39 7.69
C LEU A 56 -2.85 7.30 8.88
N SER A 57 -3.85 7.82 9.60
CA SER A 57 -3.74 8.73 10.74
C SER A 57 -3.09 8.10 12.00
N GLN A 58 -3.07 6.77 12.11
CA GLN A 58 -2.42 6.03 13.21
C GLN A 58 -1.40 5.04 12.63
N ASP A 59 -0.30 4.72 13.32
CA ASP A 59 0.70 3.71 12.89
C ASP A 59 1.10 3.80 11.39
N THR A 60 1.32 5.04 10.94
CA THR A 60 1.53 5.42 9.53
C THR A 60 2.60 4.59 8.83
N TRP A 61 3.64 4.16 9.56
CA TRP A 61 4.72 3.35 9.01
C TRP A 61 4.27 1.99 8.47
N MET A 62 3.48 1.25 9.26
CA MET A 62 3.02 -0.08 8.89
C MET A 62 2.08 0.02 7.69
N LYS A 63 1.16 0.98 7.72
CA LYS A 63 0.18 1.21 6.65
C LYS A 63 0.83 1.64 5.33
N LEU A 64 1.78 2.57 5.38
CA LEU A 64 2.58 2.93 4.19
C LEU A 64 3.39 1.74 3.67
N SER A 65 3.89 0.87 4.55
CA SER A 65 4.61 -0.34 4.13
C SER A 65 3.71 -1.30 3.37
N TRP A 66 2.47 -1.47 3.82
CA TRP A 66 1.46 -2.28 3.12
C TRP A 66 1.02 -1.66 1.80
N ILE A 67 0.75 -0.35 1.77
CA ILE A 67 0.44 0.37 0.53
C ILE A 67 1.56 0.16 -0.50
N GLN A 68 2.81 0.39 -0.10
CA GLN A 68 3.95 0.21 -1.00
C GLN A 68 4.07 -1.24 -1.49
N ALA A 69 3.91 -2.23 -0.61
CA ALA A 69 4.00 -3.64 -0.97
C ALA A 69 2.92 -4.05 -1.99
N MET A 70 1.68 -3.61 -1.81
CA MET A 70 0.60 -3.88 -2.77
C MET A 70 0.87 -3.21 -4.11
N LEU A 71 1.37 -1.97 -4.13
CA LEU A 71 1.72 -1.28 -5.37
C LEU A 71 2.85 -1.98 -6.13
N VAL A 72 3.91 -2.43 -5.44
CA VAL A 72 4.99 -3.22 -6.03
C VAL A 72 4.45 -4.53 -6.61
N LYS A 73 3.52 -5.19 -5.90
CA LYS A 73 2.92 -6.43 -6.38
C LYS A 73 2.02 -6.19 -7.60
N LEU A 74 1.22 -5.13 -7.60
CA LEU A 74 0.42 -4.68 -8.75
C LEU A 74 1.31 -4.37 -9.96
N GLN A 75 2.49 -3.76 -9.75
CA GLN A 75 3.45 -3.49 -10.82
C GLN A 75 4.01 -4.77 -11.46
N ARG A 76 4.20 -5.83 -10.66
CA ARG A 76 4.73 -7.12 -11.12
C ARG A 76 3.63 -8.05 -11.63
N ALA A 77 2.38 -7.83 -11.24
CA ALA A 77 1.26 -8.68 -11.61
C ALA A 77 0.96 -8.56 -13.11
N ARG A 78 0.73 -9.70 -13.77
CA ARG A 78 0.22 -9.75 -15.13
C ARG A 78 -1.28 -9.49 -15.12
N ILE A 79 -1.65 -8.22 -15.12
CA ILE A 79 -3.05 -7.77 -15.13
C ILE A 79 -3.50 -7.53 -16.57
N ALA A 80 -4.57 -8.21 -16.98
CA ALA A 80 -5.15 -8.11 -18.32
C ALA A 80 -5.87 -6.77 -18.55
N ASP A 81 -6.60 -6.27 -17.54
CA ASP A 81 -7.31 -4.98 -17.59
C ASP A 81 -6.80 -4.03 -16.49
N LYS A 82 -6.10 -2.99 -16.92
CA LYS A 82 -5.49 -1.99 -16.04
C LYS A 82 -6.30 -0.69 -15.96
N SER A 83 -7.47 -0.61 -16.60
CA SER A 83 -8.27 0.63 -16.69
C SER A 83 -8.67 1.18 -15.31
N ALA A 84 -9.23 0.34 -14.45
CA ALA A 84 -9.62 0.71 -13.08
C ALA A 84 -8.41 1.15 -12.24
N LEU A 85 -7.26 0.48 -12.39
CA LEU A 85 -6.04 0.84 -11.69
C LEU A 85 -5.49 2.18 -12.21
N LYS A 86 -5.49 2.41 -13.53
CA LYS A 86 -5.08 3.67 -14.16
C LYS A 86 -5.93 4.85 -13.68
N ALA A 87 -7.23 4.65 -13.47
CA ALA A 87 -8.11 5.66 -12.90
C ALA A 87 -7.90 5.87 -11.38
N PHE A 88 -7.49 4.83 -10.66
CA PHE A 88 -7.27 4.89 -9.21
C PHE A 88 -5.97 5.60 -8.80
N LEU A 89 -4.88 5.42 -9.56
CA LEU A 89 -3.55 5.92 -9.16
C LEU A 89 -3.45 7.45 -8.99
N PRO A 90 -4.06 8.30 -9.85
CA PRO A 90 -4.05 9.75 -9.63
C PRO A 90 -4.72 10.14 -8.31
N LYS A 91 -5.87 9.53 -8.00
CA LYS A 91 -6.60 9.79 -6.75
C LYS A 91 -5.80 9.35 -5.52
N LEU A 92 -5.18 8.17 -5.59
CA LEU A 92 -4.29 7.68 -4.53
C LEU A 92 -3.11 8.64 -4.28
N LEU A 93 -2.53 9.19 -5.34
CA LEU A 93 -1.43 10.15 -5.24
C LEU A 93 -1.88 11.44 -4.54
N GLU A 94 -3.04 11.97 -4.95
CA GLU A 94 -3.63 13.17 -4.36
C GLU A 94 -3.91 13.00 -2.87
N GLU A 95 -4.56 11.91 -2.47
CA GLU A 95 -4.87 11.62 -1.07
C GLU A 95 -3.59 11.46 -0.23
N LEU A 96 -2.55 10.81 -0.77
CA LEU A 96 -1.25 10.75 -0.11
C LEU A 96 -0.61 12.15 0.01
N ASP A 97 -0.59 12.97 -1.03
CA ASP A 97 -0.02 14.30 -0.92
C ASP A 97 -0.76 15.18 0.10
N GLN A 98 -2.08 15.05 0.20
CA GLN A 98 -2.89 15.69 1.25
C GLN A 98 -2.47 15.21 2.65
N PHE A 99 -2.39 13.90 2.88
CA PHE A 99 -1.94 13.37 4.18
C PHE A 99 -0.48 13.73 4.52
N ARG A 100 0.40 13.82 3.52
CA ARG A 100 1.76 14.28 3.75
C ARG A 100 1.76 15.70 4.30
N SER A 101 0.95 16.58 3.71
CA SER A 101 0.87 17.98 4.09
C SER A 101 0.47 18.16 5.56
N THR A 102 -0.43 17.31 6.07
CA THR A 102 -0.89 17.32 7.47
C THR A 102 0.14 16.76 8.46
N LEU A 103 1.08 15.94 8.01
CA LEU A 103 2.15 15.36 8.84
C LEU A 103 3.46 16.17 8.80
N THR A 104 3.60 17.12 7.88
CA THR A 104 4.82 17.92 7.75
C THR A 104 4.96 18.94 8.88
N LEU A 105 5.82 18.65 9.86
CA LEU A 105 6.32 19.66 10.79
C LEU A 105 7.23 20.66 10.03
N PRO A 106 7.16 21.96 10.35
CA PRO A 106 7.78 23.05 9.59
C PRO A 106 9.31 22.99 9.49
N ASN A 107 10.01 22.24 10.35
CA ASN A 107 11.48 22.20 10.36
C ASN A 107 12.05 20.82 9.98
N ALA A 108 12.58 20.71 8.76
CA ALA A 108 13.19 19.48 8.23
C ALA A 108 14.47 19.06 8.99
N HIS A 109 15.22 20.00 9.56
CA HIS A 109 16.52 19.77 10.19
C HIS A 109 16.47 19.31 11.65
N GLN A 110 15.28 19.31 12.28
CA GLN A 110 15.09 18.87 13.67
C GLN A 110 14.26 17.58 13.77
N ARG A 111 13.97 16.94 12.64
CA ARG A 111 13.14 15.74 12.62
C ARG A 111 13.86 14.58 13.32
N PRO A 112 13.22 13.93 14.30
CA PRO A 112 13.71 12.66 14.85
C PRO A 112 13.98 11.64 13.73
N THR A 113 14.95 10.75 13.95
CA THR A 113 15.36 9.71 12.99
C THR A 113 14.19 8.86 12.48
N SER A 114 13.18 8.62 13.32
CA SER A 114 11.93 7.93 12.95
C SER A 114 11.11 8.69 11.90
N GLN A 115 11.00 10.02 12.02
CA GLN A 115 10.30 10.86 11.05
C GLN A 115 11.05 10.99 9.72
N GLN A 116 12.39 11.01 9.74
CA GLN A 116 13.21 11.00 8.51
C GLN A 116 13.01 9.70 7.73
N LYS A 117 13.04 8.55 8.42
CA LYS A 117 12.71 7.26 7.81
C LYS A 117 11.31 7.29 7.19
N MET A 118 10.32 7.82 7.91
CA MET A 118 8.93 7.90 7.44
C MET A 118 8.79 8.76 6.18
N HIS A 119 9.49 9.90 6.13
CA HIS A 119 9.52 10.77 4.95
C HIS A 119 10.19 10.11 3.74
N LYS A 120 11.26 9.33 3.96
CA LYS A 120 11.87 8.51 2.91
C LYS A 120 10.89 7.47 2.38
N LYS A 121 10.27 6.68 3.26
CA LYS A 121 9.26 5.66 2.91
C LYS A 121 8.09 6.27 2.12
N TRP A 122 7.66 7.47 2.49
CA TRP A 122 6.66 8.24 1.77
C TRP A 122 7.09 8.54 0.33
N SER A 123 8.28 9.11 0.19
CA SER A 123 8.86 9.48 -1.11
C SER A 123 9.01 8.26 -2.02
N ASP A 124 9.46 7.14 -1.46
CA ASP A 124 9.57 5.86 -2.16
C ASP A 124 8.20 5.34 -2.62
N THR A 125 7.16 5.51 -1.79
CA THR A 125 5.78 5.11 -2.13
C THR A 125 5.23 5.95 -3.28
N ILE A 126 5.39 7.28 -3.23
CA ILE A 126 5.02 8.19 -4.32
C ILE A 126 5.72 7.80 -5.63
N GLN A 127 7.03 7.52 -5.56
CA GLN A 127 7.79 7.13 -6.74
C GLN A 127 7.31 5.78 -7.30
N THR A 128 6.89 4.85 -6.45
CA THR A 128 6.31 3.56 -6.86
C THR A 128 4.99 3.78 -7.62
N ILE A 129 4.11 4.65 -7.12
CA ILE A 129 2.86 5.02 -7.80
C ILE A 129 3.15 5.60 -9.19
N ARG A 130 4.09 6.53 -9.29
CA ARG A 130 4.47 7.16 -10.58
C ARG A 130 5.00 6.13 -11.57
N LYS A 131 5.90 5.24 -11.13
CA LYS A 131 6.42 4.15 -11.97
C LYS A 131 5.32 3.19 -12.42
N LEU A 132 4.37 2.88 -11.54
CA LEU A 132 3.24 2.03 -11.89
C LEU A 132 2.35 2.70 -12.93
N ALA A 133 2.04 3.99 -12.77
CA ALA A 133 1.26 4.75 -13.74
C ALA A 133 1.93 4.80 -15.13
N GLN A 134 3.25 5.02 -15.18
CA GLN A 134 4.05 5.00 -16.41
C GLN A 134 4.06 3.64 -17.10
N SER A 135 3.87 2.54 -16.38
CA SER A 135 3.81 1.19 -16.97
C SER A 135 2.52 0.92 -17.77
N PHE A 136 1.60 1.89 -17.81
CA PHE A 136 0.32 1.82 -18.52
C PHE A 136 0.25 2.76 -19.73
N GLU A 137 1.36 3.39 -20.08
CA GLU A 137 1.60 4.15 -21.31
C GLU A 137 2.36 3.27 -22.31
#